data_AF-A0A397IPK5-F1
#
_entry.id   AF-A0A397IPK5-F1
#
_cell.length_a   1.000
_cell.length_b   1.000
_cell.length_c   1.000
_cell.angle_alpha   90.00
_cell.angle_beta   90.00
_cell.angle_gamma   90.00
#
_symmetry.space_group_name_H-M   'P 1'
#
loop_
_entity.id
_entity.type
_entity.pdbx_description
1 polymer ?
#
loop_
_entity_poly.entity_id
_entity_poly.type
_entity_poly.pdbx_seq_one_letter_code
_entity_poly.pdbx_strand_id
1 'polypeptide(L)'
;MATIKLVNVLFSVSCGALIKLNTDPGNKIITKSNITAQIFEIILKGINDTENMDTRTMYDLMVVTNELEFEELSKKLENHLIQSKASGLRTHFAFIYHAIFKHKFKNLENFCNNIIVKQPRIIFEFAEFSSLYESALMSILKCDDLQMNEKEIWEYVIKWGIAQNPTLPEKMEE
;
A
#
# COMPACT_ATOMS: atom_id res chain seq x y z
N MET A 1 -0.81 -26.89 -0.70
CA MET A 1 -0.08 -25.83 -1.44
C MET A 1 0.66 -24.87 -0.51
N ALA A 2 0.03 -24.38 0.59
CA ALA A 2 0.69 -23.52 1.59
C ALA A 2 1.92 -24.16 2.27
N THR A 3 1.90 -25.47 2.53
CA THR A 3 3.00 -26.19 3.20
C THR A 3 4.29 -26.21 2.38
N ILE A 4 4.20 -26.33 1.05
CA ILE A 4 5.38 -26.32 0.16
C ILE A 4 5.97 -24.91 0.04
N LYS A 5 5.10 -23.88 -0.04
CA LYS A 5 5.53 -22.47 -0.01
C LYS A 5 6.29 -22.15 1.28
N LEU A 6 5.80 -22.59 2.44
CA LEU A 6 6.45 -22.37 3.74
C LEU A 6 7.79 -23.14 3.88
N VAL A 7 7.87 -24.38 3.39
CA VAL A 7 9.11 -25.19 3.44
C VAL A 7 10.24 -24.57 2.63
N ASN A 8 9.94 -24.00 1.45
CA ASN A 8 10.96 -23.32 0.64
C ASN A 8 11.45 -22.02 1.28
N VAL A 9 10.58 -21.30 2.02
CA VAL A 9 11.00 -20.11 2.77
C VAL A 9 11.86 -20.50 3.98
N LEU A 10 11.47 -21.55 4.73
CA LEU A 10 12.22 -22.10 5.88
C LEU A 10 13.67 -22.50 5.55
N PHE A 11 13.87 -23.14 4.39
CA PHE A 11 15.21 -23.57 3.96
C PHE A 11 16.14 -22.38 3.63
N SER A 12 15.58 -21.24 3.20
CA SER A 12 16.38 -20.06 2.83
C SER A 12 16.80 -19.19 4.02
N VAL A 13 15.94 -19.05 5.03
CA VAL A 13 16.18 -18.20 6.22
C VAL A 13 17.26 -18.79 7.14
N SER A 14 17.31 -20.12 7.28
CA SER A 14 18.26 -20.80 8.18
C SER A 14 19.71 -20.80 7.68
N CYS A 15 19.95 -20.58 6.38
CA CYS A 15 21.30 -20.59 5.80
C CYS A 15 21.95 -19.20 5.68
N GLY A 16 21.31 -18.12 6.15
CA GLY A 16 21.84 -16.76 6.01
C GLY A 16 21.97 -16.26 4.56
N ALA A 17 21.37 -16.99 3.61
CA ALA A 17 21.41 -16.67 2.19
C ALA A 17 20.13 -15.91 1.80
N LEU A 18 20.30 -14.86 0.98
CA LEU A 18 19.21 -14.17 0.29
C LEU A 18 18.27 -15.21 -0.33
N ILE A 19 16.96 -15.02 -0.10
CA ILE A 19 15.86 -15.90 -0.48
C ILE A 19 16.06 -16.44 -1.91
N LYS A 20 16.38 -17.73 -2.03
CA LYS A 20 16.36 -18.50 -3.29
C LYS A 20 15.22 -19.50 -3.21
N LEU A 21 14.12 -19.19 -3.89
CA LEU A 21 13.01 -20.12 -4.11
C LEU A 21 13.37 -21.01 -5.30
N ASN A 22 13.58 -22.31 -5.07
CA ASN A 22 13.87 -23.27 -6.14
C ASN A 22 12.73 -24.27 -6.24
N THR A 23 11.95 -24.22 -7.32
CA THR A 23 11.21 -25.35 -7.89
C THR A 23 10.83 -25.00 -9.33
N ASP A 24 11.33 -25.79 -10.29
CA ASP A 24 11.00 -25.92 -11.74
C ASP A 24 11.01 -24.69 -12.69
N PRO A 25 11.35 -24.89 -13.99
CA PRO A 25 11.61 -23.85 -14.97
C PRO A 25 10.29 -23.30 -15.56
N GLY A 26 9.54 -22.62 -14.72
CA GLY A 26 8.40 -21.78 -15.10
C GLY A 26 8.11 -20.68 -14.08
N ASN A 27 8.86 -20.66 -12.97
CA ASN A 27 8.58 -19.84 -11.80
C ASN A 27 9.37 -18.53 -11.80
N LYS A 28 8.63 -17.42 -11.65
CA LYS A 28 9.19 -16.07 -11.45
C LYS A 28 9.95 -16.03 -10.12
N ILE A 29 11.23 -15.69 -10.21
CA ILE A 29 12.12 -15.52 -9.07
C ILE A 29 11.73 -14.22 -8.35
N ILE A 30 11.22 -14.32 -7.12
CA ILE A 30 11.01 -13.15 -6.26
C ILE A 30 12.28 -12.95 -5.42
N THR A 31 13.18 -12.10 -5.91
CA THR A 31 14.34 -11.61 -5.15
C THR A 31 13.94 -10.29 -4.49
N LYS A 32 13.54 -10.32 -3.21
CA LYS A 32 13.36 -9.06 -2.47
C LYS A 32 13.66 -9.22 -0.98
N SER A 33 14.60 -8.39 -0.53
CA SER A 33 15.36 -8.46 0.71
C SER A 33 14.65 -7.90 1.96
N ASN A 34 13.32 -7.93 2.04
CA ASN A 34 12.58 -7.22 3.10
C ASN A 34 11.84 -8.10 4.10
N ILE A 35 11.97 -9.42 4.01
CA ILE A 35 11.38 -10.32 5.01
C ILE A 35 12.38 -10.48 6.16
N THR A 36 12.12 -9.79 7.27
CA THR A 36 12.93 -9.95 8.49
C THR A 36 12.61 -11.29 9.16
N ALA A 37 13.55 -11.83 9.93
CA ALA A 37 13.33 -13.05 10.71
C ALA A 37 12.09 -12.97 11.63
N GLN A 38 11.77 -11.75 12.12
CA GLN A 38 10.59 -11.49 12.94
C GLN A 38 9.28 -11.71 12.17
N ILE A 39 9.16 -11.17 10.96
CA ILE A 39 7.97 -11.34 10.10
C ILE A 39 7.74 -12.82 9.82
N PHE A 40 8.82 -13.56 9.58
CA PHE A 40 8.75 -14.98 9.32
C PHE A 40 8.30 -15.81 10.55
N GLU A 41 8.85 -15.50 11.73
CA GLU A 41 8.39 -16.09 12.99
C GLU A 41 6.91 -15.84 13.27
N ILE A 42 6.40 -14.64 12.96
CA ILE A 42 4.97 -14.31 13.12
C ILE A 42 4.10 -15.13 12.17
N ILE A 43 4.54 -15.33 10.93
CA ILE A 43 3.83 -16.19 9.96
C ILE A 43 3.80 -17.64 10.46
N LEU A 44 4.89 -18.13 11.05
CA LEU A 44 4.98 -19.51 11.57
C LEU A 44 4.18 -19.74 12.85
N LYS A 45 4.19 -18.79 13.78
CA LYS A 45 3.48 -18.89 15.07
C LYS A 45 1.97 -18.69 14.93
N GLY A 46 1.52 -18.19 13.79
CA GLY A 46 0.12 -17.81 13.58
C GLY A 46 -0.22 -16.51 14.29
N ILE A 47 -1.31 -15.88 13.83
CA ILE A 47 -1.71 -14.48 14.09
C ILE A 47 -1.98 -14.14 15.56
N ASN A 48 -1.87 -15.09 16.49
CA ASN A 48 -2.19 -14.88 17.90
C ASN A 48 -1.34 -13.81 18.60
N ASP A 49 -0.24 -13.35 17.98
CA ASP A 49 0.68 -12.36 18.57
C ASP A 49 0.67 -10.99 17.87
N THR A 50 -0.35 -10.69 17.05
CA THR A 50 -0.39 -9.42 16.30
C THR A 50 -0.88 -8.21 17.10
N GLU A 51 -1.44 -8.41 18.30
CA GLU A 51 -2.08 -7.33 19.09
C GLU A 51 -1.11 -6.26 19.60
N ASN A 52 0.15 -6.62 19.87
CA ASN A 52 1.16 -5.70 20.41
C ASN A 52 2.11 -5.12 19.34
N MET A 53 1.82 -5.37 18.06
CA MET A 53 2.68 -4.97 16.96
C MET A 53 2.60 -3.46 16.71
N ASP A 54 3.73 -2.81 16.48
CA ASP A 54 3.75 -1.43 16.05
C ASP A 54 3.23 -1.29 14.61
N THR A 55 2.79 -0.08 14.25
CA THR A 55 2.16 0.22 12.97
C THR A 55 3.05 -0.13 11.77
N ARG A 56 4.36 0.07 11.87
CA ARG A 56 5.30 -0.17 10.77
C ARG A 56 5.51 -1.67 10.57
N THR A 57 5.74 -2.41 11.64
CA THR A 57 5.88 -3.87 11.57
C THR A 57 4.60 -4.54 11.04
N MET A 58 3.43 -4.04 11.44
CA MET A 58 2.14 -4.53 10.94
C MET A 58 1.95 -4.26 9.46
N TYR A 59 2.33 -3.06 9.01
CA TYR A 59 2.33 -2.71 7.60
C TYR A 59 3.28 -3.59 6.78
N ASP A 60 4.52 -3.79 7.24
CA ASP A 60 5.50 -4.62 6.54
C ASP A 60 5.05 -6.08 6.45
N LEU A 61 4.47 -6.63 7.53
CA LEU A 61 3.87 -7.96 7.54
C LEU A 61 2.68 -8.06 6.57
N MET A 62 1.81 -7.05 6.53
CA MET A 62 0.69 -6.98 5.57
C MET A 62 1.20 -6.99 4.12
N VAL A 63 2.24 -6.22 3.80
CA VAL A 63 2.88 -6.22 2.47
C VAL A 63 3.47 -7.58 2.12
N VAL A 64 4.25 -8.17 3.03
CA VAL A 64 4.89 -9.48 2.79
C VAL A 64 3.85 -10.58 2.60
N THR A 65 2.82 -10.61 3.44
CA THR A 65 1.76 -11.63 3.34
C THR A 65 0.93 -11.49 2.07
N ASN A 66 0.72 -10.26 1.60
CA ASN A 66 0.13 -9.99 0.28
C ASN A 66 1.04 -10.47 -0.87
N GLU A 67 2.34 -10.18 -0.81
CA GLU A 67 3.31 -10.61 -1.82
C GLU A 67 3.49 -12.14 -1.87
N LEU A 68 3.33 -12.84 -0.74
CA LEU A 68 3.38 -14.31 -0.65
C LEU A 68 2.05 -15.00 -1.02
N GLU A 69 1.02 -14.23 -1.36
CA GLU A 69 -0.34 -14.69 -1.66
C GLU A 69 -1.04 -15.37 -0.47
N PHE A 70 -0.73 -14.94 0.76
CA PHE A 70 -1.49 -15.31 1.96
C PHE A 70 -2.66 -14.33 2.15
N GLU A 71 -3.63 -14.38 1.23
CA GLU A 71 -4.71 -13.38 1.11
C GLU A 71 -5.54 -13.21 2.39
N GLU A 72 -5.93 -14.30 3.05
CA GLU A 72 -6.74 -14.24 4.29
C GLU A 72 -5.99 -13.55 5.44
N LEU A 73 -4.69 -13.83 5.56
CA LEU A 73 -3.82 -13.24 6.56
C LEU A 73 -3.59 -11.76 6.27
N SER A 74 -3.26 -11.44 5.02
CA SER A 74 -3.11 -10.06 4.54
C SER A 74 -4.37 -9.24 4.83
N LYS A 75 -5.56 -9.76 4.52
CA LYS A 75 -6.85 -9.12 4.78
C LYS A 75 -7.12 -8.94 6.28
N LYS A 76 -6.76 -9.91 7.12
CA LYS A 76 -6.92 -9.80 8.58
C LYS A 76 -6.02 -8.71 9.16
N LEU A 77 -4.77 -8.64 8.71
CA LEU A 77 -3.81 -7.59 9.11
C LEU A 77 -4.28 -6.21 8.66
N GLU A 78 -4.76 -6.09 7.43
CA GLU A 78 -5.32 -4.85 6.88
C GLU A 78 -6.47 -4.32 7.75
N ASN A 79 -7.43 -5.17 8.10
CA ASN A 79 -8.54 -4.80 8.98
C ASN A 79 -8.08 -4.44 10.39
N HIS A 80 -7.12 -5.17 10.94
CA HIS A 80 -6.58 -4.89 12.26
C HIS A 80 -5.83 -3.55 12.31
N LEU A 81 -5.07 -3.22 11.26
CA LEU A 81 -4.40 -1.93 11.11
C LEU A 81 -5.41 -0.78 11.10
N ILE A 82 -6.50 -0.92 10.35
CA ILE A 82 -7.59 0.07 10.30
C ILE A 82 -8.23 0.24 11.68
N GLN A 83 -8.57 -0.85 12.37
CA GLN A 83 -9.26 -0.80 13.66
C GLN A 83 -8.38 -0.25 14.78
N SER A 84 -7.13 -0.68 14.85
CA SER A 84 -6.24 -0.38 15.98
C SER A 84 -5.44 0.92 15.80
N LYS A 85 -5.16 1.33 14.55
CA LYS A 85 -4.27 2.46 14.24
C LYS A 85 -4.93 3.54 13.37
N ALA A 86 -6.26 3.62 13.30
CA ALA A 86 -7.00 4.61 12.50
C ALA A 86 -6.48 6.06 12.65
N SER A 87 -6.13 6.49 13.86
CA SER A 87 -5.58 7.82 14.11
C SER A 87 -4.20 8.00 13.46
N GLY A 88 -3.30 7.02 13.61
CA GLY A 88 -1.98 7.02 12.98
C GLY A 88 -2.04 6.92 11.45
N LEU A 89 -3.08 6.27 10.91
CA LEU A 89 -3.30 6.22 9.47
C LEU A 89 -3.64 7.61 8.89
N ARG A 90 -4.37 8.44 9.65
CA ARG A 90 -4.69 9.81 9.22
C ARG A 90 -3.46 10.71 9.17
N THR A 91 -2.51 10.54 10.08
CA THR A 91 -1.30 11.39 10.11
C THR A 91 -0.27 11.01 9.04
N HIS A 92 -0.31 9.78 8.52
CA HIS A 92 0.61 9.29 7.48
C HIS A 92 -0.13 8.96 6.17
N PHE A 93 -1.21 9.67 5.91
CA PHE A 93 -2.17 9.33 4.87
C PHE A 93 -1.53 9.23 3.47
N ALA A 94 -0.61 10.13 3.11
CA ALA A 94 0.12 10.08 1.83
C ALA A 94 0.92 8.77 1.61
N PHE A 95 1.58 8.28 2.67
CA PHE A 95 2.33 7.02 2.63
C PHE A 95 1.40 5.82 2.42
N ILE A 96 0.28 5.80 3.14
CA ILE A 96 -0.71 4.72 3.05
C ILE A 96 -1.38 4.71 1.68
N TYR A 97 -1.69 5.88 1.14
CA TYR A 97 -2.29 5.99 -0.19
C TYR A 97 -1.36 5.45 -1.27
N HIS A 98 -0.07 5.76 -1.21
CA HIS A 98 0.93 5.15 -2.11
C HIS A 98 0.98 3.62 -1.98
N ALA A 99 0.93 3.10 -0.75
CA ALA A 99 0.95 1.67 -0.50
C ALA A 99 -0.26 0.93 -1.08
N ILE A 100 -1.45 1.52 -0.95
CA ILE A 100 -2.70 0.96 -1.46
C ILE A 100 -2.60 0.69 -2.96
N PHE A 101 -2.17 1.66 -3.76
CA PHE A 101 -2.13 1.49 -5.22
C PHE A 101 -0.98 0.60 -5.69
N LYS A 102 0.10 0.51 -4.91
CA LYS A 102 1.19 -0.42 -5.19
C LYS A 102 0.81 -1.88 -4.94
N HIS A 103 0.06 -2.15 -3.88
CA HIS A 103 -0.19 -3.51 -3.39
C HIS A 103 -1.66 -3.96 -3.49
N LYS A 104 -2.57 -3.07 -3.91
CA LYS A 104 -4.01 -3.30 -4.12
C LYS A 104 -4.80 -3.67 -2.85
N PHE A 105 -4.53 -2.96 -1.75
CA PHE A 105 -5.21 -3.13 -0.45
C PHE A 105 -6.60 -2.47 -0.42
N LYS A 106 -7.65 -3.25 -0.68
CA LYS A 106 -9.02 -2.74 -0.88
C LYS A 106 -9.69 -2.20 0.39
N ASN A 107 -9.47 -2.78 1.57
CA ASN A 107 -10.11 -2.28 2.79
C ASN A 107 -9.47 -0.96 3.23
N LEU A 108 -8.15 -0.82 3.06
CA LEU A 108 -7.43 0.43 3.27
C LEU A 108 -7.83 1.50 2.23
N GLU A 109 -8.01 1.12 0.96
CA GLU A 109 -8.56 2.01 -0.07
C GLU A 109 -9.91 2.57 0.36
N ASN A 110 -10.86 1.71 0.74
CA ASN A 110 -12.18 2.12 1.20
C ASN A 110 -12.11 3.00 2.46
N PHE A 111 -11.25 2.66 3.42
CA PHE A 111 -11.03 3.47 4.61
C PHE A 111 -10.53 4.88 4.25
N CYS A 112 -9.57 4.98 3.34
CA CYS A 112 -9.02 6.25 2.89
C CYS A 112 -10.06 7.06 2.11
N ASN A 113 -10.79 6.44 1.19
CA ASN A 113 -11.82 7.12 0.39
C ASN A 113 -12.94 7.68 1.30
N ASN A 114 -13.35 6.96 2.35
CA ASN A 114 -14.31 7.47 3.35
C ASN A 114 -13.83 8.73 4.10
N ILE A 115 -12.52 8.93 4.22
CA ILE A 115 -11.92 10.14 4.79
C ILE A 115 -11.89 11.23 3.73
N ILE A 116 -11.42 10.92 2.52
CA ILE A 116 -11.30 11.85 1.39
C ILE A 116 -12.64 12.47 1.03
N VAL A 117 -13.73 11.70 0.99
CA VAL A 117 -15.07 12.25 0.72
C VAL A 117 -15.42 13.39 1.69
N LYS A 118 -15.09 13.24 2.97
CA LYS A 118 -15.43 14.22 4.02
C LYS A 118 -14.42 15.35 4.14
N GLN A 119 -13.16 15.08 3.81
CA GLN A 119 -12.03 16.00 3.98
C GLN A 119 -11.08 15.91 2.78
N PRO A 120 -11.55 16.26 1.57
CA PRO A 120 -10.77 16.06 0.33
C PRO A 120 -9.46 16.84 0.32
N ARG A 121 -9.42 18.00 1.01
CA ARG A 121 -8.20 18.80 1.17
C ARG A 121 -7.02 17.99 1.72
N ILE A 122 -7.26 16.97 2.54
CA ILE A 122 -6.19 16.14 3.09
C ILE A 122 -5.30 15.55 1.99
N ILE A 123 -5.88 15.11 0.86
CA ILE A 123 -5.13 14.48 -0.23
C ILE A 123 -4.64 15.51 -1.25
N PHE A 124 -5.46 16.51 -1.57
CA PHE A 124 -5.14 17.52 -2.59
C PHE A 124 -4.05 18.50 -2.13
N GLU A 125 -3.97 18.81 -0.84
CA GLU A 125 -2.99 19.76 -0.28
C GLU A 125 -1.66 19.10 0.12
N PHE A 126 -1.43 17.81 -0.19
CA PHE A 126 -0.14 17.18 0.05
C PHE A 126 0.97 17.75 -0.85
N ALA A 127 2.17 17.87 -0.28
CA ALA A 127 3.35 18.29 -1.02
C ALA A 127 3.65 17.36 -2.21
N GLU A 128 3.40 16.06 -2.06
CA GLU A 128 3.64 15.04 -3.08
C GLU A 128 2.40 14.70 -3.91
N PHE A 129 1.32 15.50 -3.85
CA PHE A 129 0.09 15.23 -4.62
C PHE A 129 0.40 15.04 -6.12
N SER A 130 1.24 15.90 -6.69
CA SER A 130 1.66 15.82 -8.08
C SER A 130 2.43 14.54 -8.45
N SER A 131 2.87 13.74 -7.47
CA SER A 131 3.57 12.47 -7.67
C SER A 131 2.66 11.24 -7.53
N LEU A 132 1.36 11.44 -7.29
CA LEU A 132 0.40 10.33 -7.22
C LEU A 132 0.38 9.53 -8.53
N TYR A 133 0.29 8.21 -8.42
CA TYR A 133 0.00 7.34 -9.56
C TYR A 133 -1.36 7.69 -10.17
N GLU A 134 -1.49 7.57 -11.50
CA GLU A 134 -2.75 7.83 -12.21
C GLU A 134 -3.92 7.03 -11.62
N SER A 135 -3.70 5.75 -11.28
CA SER A 135 -4.73 4.92 -10.63
C SER A 135 -5.20 5.48 -9.29
N ALA A 136 -4.31 6.14 -8.55
CA ALA A 136 -4.63 6.78 -7.29
C ALA A 136 -5.49 8.02 -7.52
N LEU A 137 -5.08 8.90 -8.44
CA LEU A 137 -5.88 10.06 -8.82
C LEU A 137 -7.27 9.66 -9.33
N MET A 138 -7.35 8.64 -10.17
CA MET A 138 -8.62 8.12 -10.67
C MET A 138 -9.53 7.55 -9.58
N SER A 139 -8.97 6.94 -8.52
CA SER A 139 -9.77 6.48 -7.37
C SER A 139 -10.34 7.65 -6.57
N ILE A 140 -9.55 8.72 -6.38
CA ILE A 140 -10.01 9.96 -5.74
C ILE A 140 -11.15 10.59 -6.53
N LEU A 141 -10.99 10.76 -7.84
CA LEU A 141 -11.97 11.43 -8.71
C LEU A 141 -13.26 10.61 -8.90
N LYS A 142 -13.23 9.30 -8.66
CA LYS A 142 -14.42 8.43 -8.66
C LYS A 142 -15.20 8.47 -7.36
N CYS A 143 -14.69 9.10 -6.32
CA CYS A 143 -15.43 9.24 -5.08
C CYS A 143 -16.61 10.21 -5.31
N ASP A 144 -17.83 9.71 -5.14
CA ASP A 144 -19.01 10.56 -5.12
C ASP A 144 -18.98 11.50 -3.90
N ASP A 145 -19.64 12.66 -4.01
CA ASP A 145 -19.85 13.60 -2.90
C ASP A 145 -18.59 14.17 -2.22
N LEU A 146 -17.47 14.29 -2.94
CA LEU A 146 -16.29 15.02 -2.46
C LEU A 146 -16.71 16.41 -1.95
N GLN A 147 -16.47 16.68 -0.66
CA GLN A 147 -16.83 17.96 -0.03
C GLN A 147 -15.84 19.08 -0.39
N MET A 148 -15.71 19.38 -1.69
CA MET A 148 -14.83 20.40 -2.28
C MET A 148 -15.40 20.90 -3.59
N ASN A 149 -15.16 22.18 -3.91
CA ASN A 149 -15.66 22.75 -5.15
C ASN A 149 -15.01 22.08 -6.35
N GLU A 150 -15.81 21.71 -7.35
CA GLU A 150 -15.34 21.05 -8.57
C GLU A 150 -14.24 21.86 -9.27
N LYS A 151 -14.37 23.19 -9.30
CA LYS A 151 -13.33 24.08 -9.85
C LYS A 151 -11.99 23.91 -9.14
N GLU A 152 -11.98 23.85 -7.81
CA GLU A 152 -10.73 23.65 -7.05
C GLU A 152 -10.14 22.27 -7.36
N ILE A 153 -10.97 21.22 -7.48
CA ILE A 153 -10.53 19.87 -7.87
C ILE A 153 -9.85 19.91 -9.24
N TRP A 154 -10.46 20.56 -10.23
CA TRP A 154 -9.89 20.69 -11.57
C TRP A 154 -8.54 21.43 -11.58
N GLU A 155 -8.38 22.47 -10.76
CA GLU A 155 -7.10 23.18 -10.60
C GLU A 155 -5.99 22.23 -10.10
N TYR A 156 -6.29 21.33 -9.16
CA TYR A 156 -5.34 20.32 -8.73
C TYR A 156 -5.05 19.26 -9.80
N VAL A 157 -6.08 18.78 -10.51
CA VAL A 157 -5.90 17.80 -11.60
C VAL A 157 -4.99 18.36 -12.71
N ILE A 158 -5.16 19.65 -13.06
CA ILE A 158 -4.29 20.32 -14.03
C ILE A 158 -2.85 20.41 -13.50
N LYS A 159 -2.65 20.83 -12.25
CA LYS A 159 -1.32 20.88 -11.62
C LYS A 159 -0.63 19.51 -11.63
N TRP A 160 -1.38 18.45 -11.33
CA TRP A 160 -0.88 17.07 -11.43
C TRP A 160 -0.50 16.72 -12.87
N GLY A 161 -1.37 16.99 -13.84
CA GLY A 161 -1.13 16.68 -15.25
C GLY A 161 0.09 17.39 -15.84
N ILE A 162 0.34 18.64 -15.46
CA ILE A 162 1.54 19.40 -15.83
C ILE A 162 2.79 18.76 -15.22
N ALA A 163 2.75 18.40 -13.94
CA ALA A 163 3.88 17.77 -13.27
C ALA A 163 4.27 16.41 -13.86
N GLN A 164 3.30 15.65 -14.39
CA GLN A 164 3.57 14.39 -15.09
C GLN A 164 4.18 14.59 -16.49
N ASN A 165 4.06 15.78 -17.07
CA ASN A 165 4.50 16.11 -18.42
C ASN A 165 5.38 17.37 -18.43
N PRO A 166 6.62 17.30 -17.91
CA PRO A 166 7.50 18.46 -17.75
C PRO A 166 7.92 19.12 -19.07
N THR A 167 7.63 18.50 -20.22
CA THR A 167 7.88 19.04 -21.56
C THR A 167 6.76 19.95 -22.07
N LEU A 168 5.64 20.07 -21.36
CA LEU A 168 4.56 20.97 -21.74
C LEU A 168 4.97 22.43 -21.49
N PRO A 169 4.73 23.36 -22.44
CA PRO A 169 4.97 24.77 -22.21
C PRO A 169 4.07 25.28 -21.08
N GLU A 170 4.66 26.01 -20.13
CA GLU A 170 4.02 26.49 -18.90
C GLU A 170 2.91 27.53 -19.16
N LYS A 171 2.84 28.05 -20.40
CA LYS A 171 1.80 28.96 -20.88
C LYS A 171 1.30 28.51 -22.24
N MET A 172 -0.02 28.36 -22.37
CA MET A 172 -0.66 28.48 -23.68
C MET A 172 -0.66 29.98 -23.99
N GLU A 173 0.11 30.41 -25.00
CA GLU A 173 -0.06 31.74 -25.56
C GLU A 173 -1.44 31.80 -26.23
N GLU A 174 -2.27 32.73 -25.78
CA GLU A 174 -3.59 33.06 -26.35
C GLU A 174 -3.46 33.68 -27.75
#